data_AF-A0A530K066-F1
#
_entry.id   AF-A0A530K066-F1
#
_cell.length_a   1.000
_cell.length_b   1.000
_cell.length_c   1.000
_cell.angle_alpha   90.00
_cell.angle_beta   90.00
_cell.angle_gamma   90.00
#
_symmetry.space_group_name_H-M   'P 1'
#
loop_
_entity.id
_entity.type
_entity.pdbx_description
1 polymer ?
#
loop_
_entity_poly.entity_id
_entity_poly.type
_entity_poly.pdbx_seq_one_letter_code
_entity_poly.pdbx_strand_id
1 'polypeptide(L)' 'YMRGDDFLLAGFKGQGLSFRPWDGQMRQPILIAGSRLLVSSSPQPGFLHQRTPLDTLGIDLEESTCKF' A
#
# COMPACT_ATOMS: atom_id res chain seq x y z
N TYR A 1 -16.01 -7.64 6.68
CA TYR A 1 -15.65 -6.47 7.51
C TYR A 1 -14.52 -5.70 6.81
N MET A 2 -14.32 -4.40 7.06
CA MET A 2 -13.37 -3.55 6.29
C MET A 2 -11.89 -3.99 6.36
N ARG A 3 -11.51 -4.75 7.39
CA ARG A 3 -10.16 -5.35 7.54
C ARG A 3 -10.09 -6.84 7.18
N GLY A 4 -11.12 -7.37 6.51
CA GLY A 4 -11.12 -8.77 6.08
C GLY A 4 -10.18 -8.99 4.90
N ASP A 5 -9.66 -10.20 4.76
CA ASP A 5 -8.68 -10.55 3.71
C ASP A 5 -9.24 -10.35 2.29
N ASP A 6 -10.55 -10.57 2.10
CA ASP A 6 -11.24 -10.39 0.80
C ASP A 6 -11.75 -8.95 0.56
N PHE A 7 -11.45 -8.00 1.45
CA PHE A 7 -11.93 -6.63 1.31
C PHE A 7 -11.09 -5.83 0.31
N LEU A 8 -11.74 -5.39 -0.77
CA LEU A 8 -11.16 -4.49 -1.77
C LEU A 8 -12.10 -3.30 -2.01
N LEU A 9 -11.60 -2.10 -1.72
CA LEU A 9 -12.26 -0.84 -2.03
C LEU A 9 -11.82 -0.36 -3.42
N ALA A 10 -12.80 -0.15 -4.31
CA ALA A 10 -12.56 0.41 -5.63
C ALA A 10 -12.26 1.92 -5.54
N GLY A 11 -11.01 2.27 -5.25
CA GLY A 11 -10.57 3.66 -5.11
C GLY A 11 -9.52 4.13 -6.12
N PHE A 12 -8.91 3.21 -6.87
CA PHE A 12 -7.90 3.54 -7.88
C PHE A 12 -8.12 2.75 -9.18
N LYS A 13 -7.86 3.37 -10.33
CA LYS A 13 -8.04 2.79 -11.68
C LYS A 13 -6.96 1.74 -11.99
N GLY A 14 -6.95 0.63 -11.24
CA GLY A 14 -6.09 -0.52 -11.52
C GLY A 14 -5.86 -1.43 -10.31
N GLN A 15 -5.51 -0.87 -9.14
CA GLN A 15 -5.30 -1.63 -7.90
C GLN A 15 -6.42 -1.34 -6.91
N GLY A 16 -7.06 -2.39 -6.40
CA GLY A 16 -8.01 -2.25 -5.29
C GLY A 16 -7.29 -1.83 -4.01
N LEU A 17 -7.91 -0.93 -3.26
CA LEU A 17 -7.38 -0.47 -1.98
C LEU A 17 -7.80 -1.47 -0.89
N SER A 18 -6.90 -1.75 0.05
CA SER A 18 -7.20 -2.59 1.20
C SER A 18 -6.63 -1.99 2.48
N PHE A 19 -6.96 -2.57 3.63
CA PHE A 19 -6.42 -2.13 4.92
C PHE A 19 -5.44 -3.17 5.46
N ARG A 20 -4.37 -2.69 6.09
CA ARG A 20 -3.41 -3.52 6.80
C ARG A 20 -4.04 -4.07 8.08
N PRO A 21 -3.85 -5.36 8.40
CA PRO A 21 -4.41 -5.93 9.61
C PRO A 21 -3.72 -5.46 10.89
N TRP A 22 -2.44 -5.03 10.84
CA TRP A 22 -1.64 -4.73 12.03
C TRP A 22 -1.64 -3.28 12.51
N ASP A 23 -1.67 -2.32 11.58
CA ASP A 23 -1.67 -0.88 11.90
C ASP A 23 -2.96 -0.18 11.43
N GLY A 24 -3.84 -0.89 10.70
CA GLY A 24 -5.07 -0.33 10.15
C GLY A 24 -4.85 0.67 9.01
N GLN A 25 -3.63 0.79 8.48
CA GLN A 25 -3.32 1.74 7.43
C GLN A 25 -3.89 1.29 6.07
N MET A 26 -4.35 2.25 5.27
CA MET A 26 -4.80 2.01 3.91
C MET A 26 -3.61 1.74 2.98
N ARG A 27 -3.66 0.62 2.26
CA ARG A 27 -2.78 0.32 1.13
C ARG A 27 -3.28 1.07 -0.09
N GLN A 28 -2.59 2.16 -0.44
CA GLN A 28 -2.88 2.93 -1.64
C GLN A 28 -1.58 3.28 -2.39
N PRO A 29 -1.59 3.27 -3.73
CA PRO A 29 -0.48 3.79 -4.51
C PRO A 29 -0.33 5.31 -4.31
N ILE A 30 0.90 5.80 -4.25
CA ILE A 30 1.19 7.24 -4.11
C ILE A 30 1.74 7.77 -5.42
N LEU A 31 1.16 8.85 -5.95
CA LEU A 31 1.67 9.51 -7.15
C LEU A 31 2.88 10.38 -6.80
N ILE A 32 4.00 10.15 -7.49
CA ILE A 32 5.20 10.97 -7.40
C ILE A 32 5.34 11.76 -8.71
N ALA A 33 5.40 13.09 -8.59
CA ALA A 33 5.60 14.01 -9.71
C ALA A 33 6.56 15.14 -9.30
N GLY A 34 7.34 15.65 -10.26
CA GLY A 34 8.25 16.78 -10.06
C GLY A 34 8.50 17.52 -11.37
N SER A 35 9.05 18.74 -11.30
CA SER A 35 9.20 19.62 -12.48
C SER A 35 10.07 19.05 -13.61
N ARG A 36 10.92 18.07 -13.31
CA ARG A 36 11.80 17.36 -14.26
C ARG A 36 11.66 15.84 -14.21
N LEU A 37 10.67 15.33 -13.47
CA LEU A 37 10.44 13.89 -13.28
C LEU A 37 9.18 13.46 -14.01
N LEU A 38 9.24 12.32 -14.69
CA LEU A 38 8.05 11.67 -15.23
C LEU A 38 7.12 11.29 -14.07
N VAL A 39 5.82 11.48 -14.26
CA VAL A 39 4.80 11.07 -13.29
C VAL A 39 4.89 9.56 -13.11
N SER A 40 5.06 9.10 -11.87
CA SER A 40 5.11 7.67 -11.53
C SER A 40 4.20 7.36 -10.35
N SER A 41 3.85 6.09 -10.20
CA SER A 41 3.09 5.58 -9.07
C SER A 41 4.00 4.72 -8.21
N SER A 42 4.03 4.98 -6.91
CA SER A 42 4.78 4.20 -5.92
C SER A 42 3.90 3.13 -5.29
N PRO A 43 4.46 1.94 -5.01
CA PRO A 43 5.83 1.55 -5.32
C PRO A 43 5.99 1.31 -6.82
N GLN A 44 7.13 1.72 -7.37
CA GLN A 44 7.43 1.49 -8.77
C GLN A 44 7.58 -0.02 -9.05
N PRO A 45 7.37 -0.47 -10.30
CA PRO A 45 7.62 -1.85 -10.68
C PRO A 45 9.05 -2.28 -10.31
N GLY A 46 9.19 -3.48 -9.74
CA GLY A 46 10.47 -4.04 -9.28
C GLY A 46 10.70 -3.95 -7.76
N PHE A 47 9.90 -3.14 -7.05
CA PHE A 47 9.88 -3.17 -5.59
C PHE A 47 9.04 -4.36 -5.12
N LEU A 48 9.72 -5.39 -4.62
CA LEU A 48 9.11 -6.59 -4.09
C LEU A 48 8.90 -6.47 -2.58
N HIS A 49 7.81 -7.05 -2.11
CA HIS A 49 7.53 -7.29 -0.70
C HIS A 49 6.96 -8.69 -0.55
N GLN A 50 7.13 -9.31 0.61
CA GLN A 50 6.72 -10.70 0.85
C GLN A 50 5.21 -10.93 0.64
N ARG A 51 4.38 -9.93 0.94
CA ARG A 51 2.91 -10.02 0.90
C ARG A 51 2.31 -9.21 -0.25
N THR A 52 2.50 -7.89 -0.21
CA THR A 52 1.99 -6.98 -1.23
C THR A 52 3.02 -5.91 -1.52
N PRO A 53 3.27 -5.51 -2.78
CA PRO A 53 4.21 -4.43 -3.09
C PRO A 53 3.89 -3.13 -2.33
N LEU A 54 2.61 -2.84 -2.07
CA LEU A 54 2.14 -1.67 -1.32
C LEU A 54 2.59 -1.66 0.16
N ASP A 55 3.04 -2.80 0.69
CA ASP A 55 3.60 -2.87 2.05
C ASP A 55 5.04 -2.34 2.13
N THR A 56 5.72 -2.11 0.99
CA THR A 56 6.99 -1.35 0.98
C THR A 56 6.81 0.12 1.39
N LEU A 57 5.58 0.62 1.41
CA LEU A 57 5.27 2.00 1.78
C LEU A 57 4.98 2.10 3.28
N GLY A 58 5.95 2.48 4.09
CA GLY A 58 5.77 2.66 5.55
C GLY A 58 6.27 1.48 6.37
N ILE A 59 5.80 1.37 7.62
CA ILE A 59 6.31 0.40 8.60
C ILE A 59 5.67 -0.97 8.37
N ASP A 60 6.50 -1.99 8.23
CA ASP A 60 6.05 -3.37 7.99
C ASP A 60 5.52 -4.03 9.27
N LEU A 61 4.81 -5.16 9.11
CA LEU A 61 4.23 -5.96 10.18
C LEU A 61 5.25 -6.34 11.27
N GLU A 62 6.44 -6.83 10.87
CA GLU A 62 7.46 -7.29 11.82
C GLU A 62 8.13 -6.11 12.58
N GLU A 63 8.10 -4.92 11.99
CA GLU A 63 8.64 -3.68 12.58
C GLU A 63 7.58 -2.91 13.39
N SER A 64 6.30 -3.22 13.19
CA SER A 64 5.20 -2.55 13.87
C SER A 64 5.16 -2.89 15.36
N THR A 65 5.28 -1.87 16.20
CA THR A 65 5.04 -1.99 17.66
C THR A 65 3.54 -2.02 17.99
N CYS A 66 2.69 -1.75 17.01
CA CYS A 66 1.24 -1.73 17.18
C CYS A 66 0.68 -3.14 17.05
N LYS A 67 -0.06 -3.58 18.07
CA LYS A 67 -0.77 -4.88 18.11
C LYS A 67 -2.17 -4.63 18.66
N PHE A 68 -3.16 -4.55 17.78
CA PHE A 68 -4.57 -4.40 18.13
C PHE A 68 -5.26 -5.75 18.28
#